data_AF-A0A6J4QJT6-F1
#
_entry.id   AF-A0A6J4QJT6-F1
#
_cell.length_a   1.000
_cell.length_b   1.000
_cell.length_c   1.000
_cell.angle_alpha   90.00
_cell.angle_beta   90.00
_cell.angle_gamma   90.00
#
_symmetry.space_group_name_H-M   'P 1'
#
loop_
_entity.id
_entity.type
_entity.pdbx_description
1 polymer ?
#
loop_
_entity_poly.entity_id
_entity_poly.type
_entity_poly.pdbx_seq_one_letter_code
_entity_poly.pdbx_strand_id
1 'polypeptide(L)' 'MAKKEIPQKWIGDEVEVSIRTDIPEEAAGKLKEVNDAGIVVAFIVKRDDKDYRRTVFYPWQIVNWIRPAEVEPL' A
#
# COMPACT_ATOMS: atom_id res chain seq x y z
N MET A 1 -23.66 9.44 3.18
CA MET A 1 -22.21 9.55 2.92
C MET A 1 -21.71 8.16 2.64
N ALA A 2 -21.30 7.86 1.40
CA ALA A 2 -20.75 6.54 1.08
C ALA A 2 -19.48 6.35 1.92
N LYS A 3 -19.49 5.37 2.84
CA LYS A 3 -18.24 4.90 3.42
C LYS A 3 -17.38 4.49 2.23
N LYS A 4 -16.27 5.18 2.01
CA LYS A 4 -15.24 4.72 1.09
C LYS A 4 -14.66 3.45 1.74
N GLU A 5 -15.35 2.33 1.55
CA GLU A 5 -14.93 1.03 2.05
C GLU A 5 -13.68 0.67 1.29
N ILE A 6 -12.53 0.89 1.92
CA ILE A 6 -11.28 0.39 1.38
C ILE A 6 -11.37 -1.12 1.46
N PRO A 7 -11.32 -1.83 0.32
CA PRO A 7 -11.79 -3.19 0.30
C PRO A 7 -10.83 -4.10 1.07
N GLN A 8 -11.23 -4.52 2.27
CA GLN A 8 -10.53 -5.56 3.04
C GLN A 8 -10.28 -6.83 2.20
N LYS A 9 -11.08 -7.04 1.13
CA LYS A 9 -10.88 -8.09 0.12
C LYS A 9 -9.52 -8.06 -0.58
N TRP A 10 -8.79 -6.93 -0.56
CA TRP A 10 -7.46 -6.81 -1.16
C TRP A 10 -6.33 -7.19 -0.18
N ILE A 11 -6.65 -7.56 1.07
CA ILE A 11 -5.64 -8.01 2.02
C ILE A 11 -4.99 -9.29 1.47
N GLY A 12 -3.67 -9.25 1.29
CA GLY A 12 -2.90 -10.32 0.67
C GLY A 12 -2.47 -10.02 -0.77
N ASP A 13 -3.13 -9.09 -1.46
CA ASP A 13 -2.83 -8.70 -2.83
C ASP A 13 -1.74 -7.63 -2.90
N GLU A 14 -1.16 -7.47 -4.08
CA GLU A 14 -0.28 -6.33 -4.38
C GLU A 14 -1.13 -5.10 -4.70
N VAL A 15 -0.78 -3.99 -4.08
CA VAL A 15 -1.48 -2.72 -4.20
C VAL A 15 -0.49 -1.61 -4.47
N GLU A 16 -0.92 -0.63 -5.25
CA GLU A 16 -0.28 0.66 -5.34
C GLU A 16 -0.96 1.62 -4.37
N VAL A 17 -0.15 2.35 -3.62
CA VAL A 17 -0.63 3.37 -2.70
C VAL A 17 0.05 4.71 -2.99
N SER A 18 -0.74 5.77 -3.01
CA SER A 18 -0.24 7.14 -3.00
C SER A 18 -0.40 7.74 -1.62
N ILE A 19 0.72 8.18 -1.05
CA ILE A 19 0.78 8.80 0.27
C ILE A 19 1.06 10.30 0.13
N ARG A 20 0.36 11.10 0.93
CA ARG A 20 0.58 12.53 1.11
C ARG A 20 1.78 12.72 2.04
N THR A 21 2.95 12.84 1.43
CA THR A 21 4.22 13.23 2.05
C THR A 21 4.77 14.48 1.36
N ASP A 22 5.76 15.16 1.95
CA ASP A 22 6.42 16.33 1.34
C ASP A 22 7.05 16.01 -0.04
N ILE A 23 7.33 14.73 -0.28
CA ILE A 23 7.67 14.16 -1.58
C ILE A 23 6.61 13.09 -1.87
N PRO A 24 5.78 13.21 -2.91
CA PRO A 24 4.81 12.16 -3.25
C PRO A 24 5.55 10.87 -3.57
N GLU A 25 5.38 9.85 -2.73
CA GLU A 25 5.88 8.50 -2.97
C GLU A 25 4.71 7.62 -3.43
N GLU A 26 4.81 7.11 -4.66
CA GLU A 26 4.00 6.02 -5.17
C GLU A 26 4.78 4.73 -4.94
N ALA A 27 4.19 3.80 -4.18
CA ALA A 27 4.86 2.55 -3.85
C ALA A 27 3.91 1.37 -4.06
N ALA A 28 4.37 0.38 -4.84
CA ALA A 28 3.71 -0.90 -4.98
C ALA A 28 4.18 -1.86 -3.88
N GLY A 29 3.24 -2.48 -3.17
CA GLY A 29 3.57 -3.42 -2.10
C GLY A 29 2.39 -4.30 -1.73
N LYS A 30 2.65 -5.34 -0.94
CA LYS A 30 1.63 -6.29 -0.50
C LYS A 30 0.80 -5.69 0.64
N LEU A 31 -0.51 -5.57 0.45
CA LEU A 31 -1.42 -5.15 1.51
C LEU A 31 -1.50 -6.24 2.59
N LYS A 32 -1.22 -5.88 3.83
CA LYS A 32 -1.19 -6.80 4.97
C LYS A 32 -2.39 -6.65 5.88
N GLU A 33 -2.84 -5.43 6.09
CA GLU A 33 -3.94 -5.13 6.99
C GLU A 33 -4.66 -3.86 6.55
N VAL A 34 -5.97 -3.84 6.81
CA VAL A 34 -6.85 -2.67 6.66
C VAL A 34 -7.69 -2.61 7.93
N ASN A 35 -7.62 -1.48 8.65
CA ASN A 35 -8.40 -1.27 9.87
C ASN A 35 -8.93 0.17 9.95
N ASP A 36 -9.62 0.52 11.04
CA ASP A 36 -10.21 1.85 11.21
C ASP A 36 -9.16 2.99 11.30
N ALA A 37 -7.91 2.67 11.63
CA ALA A 37 -6.82 3.64 11.75
C ALA A 37 -6.04 3.84 10.44
N GLY A 38 -5.94 2.81 9.58
CA GLY A 38 -5.16 2.89 8.35
C GLY A 38 -4.92 1.55 7.66
N ILE A 39 -3.80 1.48 6.94
CA ILE A 39 -3.32 0.27 6.28
C ILE A 39 -1.91 -0.09 6.70
N VAL A 40 -1.58 -1.37 6.56
CA VAL A 40 -0.21 -1.87 6.64
C VAL A 40 0.18 -2.42 5.28
N VAL A 41 1.28 -1.92 4.72
CA VAL A 41 1.81 -2.36 3.42
C VAL A 41 3.23 -2.89 3.60
N ALA A 42 3.53 -4.03 2.97
CA ALA A 42 4.86 -4.63 2.95
C ALA A 42 5.50 -4.47 1.58
N PHE A 43 6.63 -3.78 1.54
CA PHE A 43 7.43 -3.49 0.34
C PHE A 43 8.65 -4.41 0.29
N ILE A 44 9.08 -4.72 -0.94
CA ILE A 44 10.41 -5.29 -1.17
C ILE A 44 11.31 -4.14 -1.61
N VAL A 45 12.35 -3.88 -0.81
CA VAL A 45 13.34 -2.84 -1.08
C VAL A 45 14.63 -3.55 -1.46
N LYS A 46 15.14 -3.28 -2.66
CA LYS A 46 16.47 -3.74 -3.07
C LYS A 46 17.53 -2.81 -2.53
N ARG A 47 18.47 -3.36 -1.78
CA ARG A 47 19.65 -2.63 -1.28
C ARG A 47 20.84 -3.57 -1.30
N ASP A 48 21.97 -3.14 -1.85
CA ASP A 48 23.22 -3.92 -1.89
C ASP A 48 23.00 -5.36 -2.44
N ASP A 49 22.29 -5.48 -3.57
CA ASP A 49 21.91 -6.74 -4.23
C ASP A 49 21.11 -7.73 -3.36
N LYS A 50 20.54 -7.27 -2.25
CA LYS A 50 19.68 -8.05 -1.35
C LYS A 50 18.28 -7.48 -1.31
N ASP A 51 17.30 -8.37 -1.28
CA ASP A 51 15.90 -8.04 -1.10
C ASP A 51 15.58 -7.93 0.40
N TYR A 52 15.18 -6.74 0.84
CA TYR A 52 14.72 -6.47 2.20
C TYR A 52 13.21 -6.27 2.22
N ARG A 53 12.53 -6.88 3.19
CA ARG A 53 11.11 -6.62 3.42
C ARG A 53 10.97 -5.47 4.40
N ARG A 54 10.32 -4.39 3.96
CA ARG A 54 9.96 -3.25 4.81
C ARG A 54 8.44 -3.22 4.99
N THR A 55 7.98 -3.26 6.24
CA THR A 55 6.55 -3.12 6.55
C THR A 55 6.31 -1.74 7.14
N VAL A 56 5.32 -1.03 6.59
CA VAL A 56 5.01 0.36 6.98
C VAL A 56 3.52 0.48 7.24
N PHE A 57 3.16 1.21 8.29
CA PHE A 57 1.80 1.62 8.58
C PHE A 57 1.54 3.02 8.01
N TYR A 58 0.43 3.16 7.28
CA TYR A 58 -0.03 4.45 6.77
C TYR A 58 -1.41 4.78 7.34
N PRO A 59 -1.54 5.85 8.16
CA PRO A 59 -2.84 6.29 8.65
C PRO A 59 -3.68 6.86 7.51
N TRP A 60 -5.00 6.73 7.59
CA TRP A 60 -5.91 7.20 6.53
C TRP A 60 -5.74 8.68 6.16
N GLN A 61 -5.32 9.51 7.13
CA GLN A 61 -5.13 10.95 6.93
C GLN A 61 -4.09 11.31 5.87
N ILE A 62 -3.16 10.39 5.59
CA ILE A 62 -2.11 10.59 4.59
C ILE A 62 -2.30 9.70 3.36
N VAL A 63 -3.25 8.77 3.35
CA VAL A 63 -3.51 7.94 2.16
C VAL A 63 -4.39 8.73 1.20
N ASN A 64 -3.85 9.08 0.03
CA ASN A 64 -4.65 9.74 -1.02
C ASN A 64 -5.55 8.74 -1.73
N TRP A 65 -4.96 7.64 -2.19
CA TRP A 65 -5.67 6.53 -2.83
C TRP A 65 -4.89 5.22 -2.69
N ILE A 66 -5.61 4.12 -2.87
CA ILE A 66 -5.09 2.75 -2.93
C ILE A 66 -5.82 2.02 -4.04
N ARG A 67 -5.09 1.25 -4.86
CA ARG A 67 -5.65 0.40 -5.92
C ARG A 67 -4.90 -0.93 -6.00
N PRO A 68 -5.50 -2.01 -6.52
CA PRO A 68 -4.75 -3.19 -6.91
C PRO A 68 -3.65 -2.81 -7.90
N ALA A 69 -2.45 -3.32 -7.71
CA ALA A 69 -1.40 -3.16 -8.72
C ALA A 69 -1.86 -3.88 -10.00
N GLU A 70 -1.77 -3.21 -11.14
CA GLU A 70 -2.10 -3.85 -12.42
C GLU A 70 -1.16 -5.04 -12.64
N VAL A 71 -1.74 -6.25 -12.70
CA VAL A 71 -1.01 -7.42 -13.17
C VAL A 71 -0.84 -7.22 -14.66
N GLU A 72 0.33 -6.75 -15.11
CA GLU A 72 0.64 -6.75 -16.54
C GLU A 72 0.49 -8.21 -17.03
N PRO A 73 -0.42 -8.50 -17.97
CA PRO A 73 -0.46 -9.81 -18.60
C PRO A 73 0.84 -9.97 -19.40
N LEU A 74 1.61 -11.01 -19.06
CA LEU A 74 2.82 -11.44 -19.74
C LEU A 74 2.61 -11.62 -21.25
#